data_AF-A0A6J2M298-F1
#
_entry.id   AF-A0A6J2M298-F1
#
_cell.length_a   1.000
_cell.length_b   1.000
_cell.length_c   1.000
_cell.angle_alpha   90.00
_cell.angle_beta   90.00
_cell.angle_gamma   90.00
#
_symmetry.space_group_name_H-M   'P 1'
#
loop_
_entity.id
_entity.type
_entity.pdbx_description
1 polymer ?
#
loop_
_entity_poly.entity_id
_entity_poly.type
_entity_poly.pdbx_seq_one_letter_code
_entity_poly.pdbx_strand_id
1 'polypeptide(L)'
;MAAASVSATSGSQFSNILAEPSRANGNVVRHSSSPYVVYPPDKPFLNCDLRRSPNKPTLAYPESNSRAIFSALKNLQDKIRRLELERIQAEESVKTLSRETIEYKKVLDEQIQERENSKNEESKHNQELTSQLLAAENKCNLLEKQLEYMRNMIKHAEKERTSVLEKQVSLERERQHDQTHVQSQLEKLDLLEQEYNKLTAMQALAEKKMEELEAKLREEEKERKRMQAKAAELQTGLETNRLILEDKATSCVPSTRKIKKKKSKPPEKKGSRNYFAAQPHYRLCLGDMPFVAGKSTSPSHAVVANVQHVLHLMKQHSKVLCNDRVINSVPLAKQAPSRSGKSKKSATPPSSSSINEELSEVLQTLQDEFGQMSFDHQQLAKLIQESPTAELKDNLECELETLVGRMEAKANQITKVRKYQAQLEKQKTEKQKRELRTTRKTFDEEGNSSSRSSGITGTTNKKDFTKLRPGEKSRKNLQLLKDMQTIQSSLQSNNLSWDY
;
A
#
# COMPACT_ATOMS: atom_id res chain seq x y z
N MET A 1 -7.88 40.21 36.88
CA MET A 1 -8.96 41.10 37.35
C MET A 1 -9.50 40.52 38.63
N ALA A 2 -9.44 41.25 39.74
CA ALA A 2 -10.10 40.89 40.99
C ALA A 2 -11.22 41.92 41.23
N ALA A 3 -12.42 41.46 41.55
CA ALA A 3 -13.56 42.30 41.88
C ALA A 3 -13.95 42.07 43.35
N ALA A 4 -14.23 43.15 44.06
CA ALA A 4 -14.52 43.13 45.48
C ALA A 4 -15.98 42.73 45.76
N SER A 5 -16.25 42.32 47.00
CA SER A 5 -17.55 42.53 47.64
C SER A 5 -17.33 42.72 49.14
N VAL A 6 -17.92 43.78 49.67
CA VAL A 6 -17.78 44.25 51.05
C VAL A 6 -19.15 44.19 51.70
N SER A 7 -19.23 43.73 52.95
CA SER A 7 -20.43 43.90 53.78
C SER A 7 -20.04 44.21 55.22
N ALA A 8 -20.65 45.24 55.78
CA ALA A 8 -20.38 45.75 57.12
C ALA A 8 -21.64 45.63 58.00
N THR A 9 -21.44 45.29 59.27
CA THR A 9 -22.38 45.53 60.39
C THR A 9 -21.50 45.83 61.61
N SER A 10 -21.30 47.08 62.01
CA SER A 10 -22.22 47.95 62.76
C SER A 10 -22.55 47.38 64.14
N GLY A 11 -21.80 47.82 65.15
CA GLY A 11 -22.06 47.51 66.55
C GLY A 11 -23.13 48.44 67.14
N SER A 12 -23.94 47.91 68.05
CA SER A 12 -24.93 48.68 68.81
C SER A 12 -24.72 48.44 70.30
N GLN A 13 -24.40 49.52 71.02
CA GLN A 13 -24.40 49.52 72.49
C GLN A 13 -25.82 49.77 72.97
N PHE A 14 -26.38 48.84 73.75
CA PHE A 14 -27.52 49.14 74.62
C PHE A 14 -27.28 48.58 76.02
N SER A 15 -26.85 49.47 76.90
CA SER A 15 -26.92 49.29 78.34
C SER A 15 -28.39 49.23 78.78
N ASN A 16 -28.74 48.23 79.59
CA ASN A 16 -29.93 48.30 80.43
C ASN A 16 -29.61 47.80 81.83
N ILE A 17 -29.84 48.68 82.79
CA ILE A 17 -29.59 48.48 84.21
C ILE A 17 -30.93 48.09 84.85
N LEU A 18 -30.99 46.97 85.56
CA LEU A 18 -32.02 46.78 86.58
C LEU A 18 -31.49 45.85 87.69
N ALA A 19 -31.11 46.47 88.81
CA ALA A 19 -30.69 45.78 90.03
C ALA A 19 -31.87 45.62 91.00
N GLU A 20 -31.72 44.69 91.95
CA GLU A 20 -32.77 44.24 92.88
C GLU A 20 -33.33 45.34 93.82
N PRO A 21 -34.60 45.23 94.25
CA PRO A 21 -35.17 46.08 95.29
C PRO A 21 -34.76 45.59 96.69
N SER A 22 -33.83 46.31 97.34
CA SER A 22 -33.56 46.12 98.77
C SER A 22 -34.68 46.69 99.66
N ARG A 23 -34.92 45.99 100.78
CA ARG A 23 -36.11 46.16 101.64
C ARG A 23 -36.15 47.49 102.40
N ALA A 24 -37.34 48.07 102.48
CA ALA A 24 -37.64 49.19 103.38
C ALA A 24 -37.83 48.72 104.84
N ASN A 25 -37.16 49.41 105.77
CA ASN A 25 -37.43 49.26 107.21
C ASN A 25 -38.58 50.20 107.63
N GLY A 26 -39.80 49.67 107.67
CA GLY A 26 -40.97 50.38 108.17
C GLY A 26 -41.04 50.39 109.69
N ASN A 27 -40.92 51.57 110.29
CA ASN A 27 -41.02 51.77 111.73
C ASN A 27 -42.50 51.73 112.16
N VAL A 28 -42.93 50.74 112.95
CA VAL A 28 -44.33 50.62 113.39
C VAL A 28 -44.42 50.65 114.92
N VAL A 29 -44.74 51.83 115.45
CA VAL A 29 -45.08 52.03 116.86
C VAL A 29 -46.49 51.50 117.10
N ARG A 30 -46.62 50.40 117.83
CA ARG A 30 -47.85 50.09 118.59
C ARG A 30 -47.77 50.82 119.93
N HIS A 31 -48.88 51.39 120.38
CA HIS A 31 -49.51 51.14 121.69
C HIS A 31 -50.69 52.11 121.85
N SER A 32 -51.92 51.58 121.76
CA SER A 32 -53.13 52.28 122.19
C SER A 32 -53.93 51.30 123.07
N SER A 33 -54.03 51.63 124.36
CA SER A 33 -54.64 50.77 125.38
C SER A 33 -55.89 51.45 125.92
N SER A 34 -57.05 51.07 125.39
CA SER A 34 -58.35 51.43 125.95
C SER A 34 -58.82 50.32 126.91
N PRO A 35 -59.22 50.63 128.16
CA PRO A 35 -59.67 49.61 129.11
C PRO A 35 -61.09 49.14 128.77
N TYR A 36 -61.23 47.85 128.48
CA TYR A 36 -62.50 47.19 128.20
C TYR A 36 -63.34 47.06 129.49
N VAL A 37 -64.53 47.66 129.51
CA VAL A 37 -65.49 47.54 130.62
C VAL A 37 -66.38 46.32 130.40
N VAL A 38 -66.44 45.43 131.40
CA VAL A 38 -67.19 44.18 131.34
C VAL A 38 -68.70 44.45 131.36
N TYR A 39 -69.42 43.81 130.43
CA TYR A 39 -70.86 43.97 130.25
C TYR A 39 -71.67 43.22 131.33
N PRO A 40 -72.65 43.85 132.02
CA PRO A 40 -73.44 43.17 133.06
C PRO A 40 -74.29 42.02 132.49
N PRO A 41 -74.17 40.78 133.01
CA PRO A 41 -74.80 39.59 132.42
C PRO A 41 -76.34 39.54 132.52
N ASP A 42 -76.91 40.40 133.36
CA ASP A 42 -78.34 40.41 133.71
C ASP A 42 -79.18 41.41 132.88
N LYS A 43 -78.59 42.14 131.94
CA LYS A 43 -79.27 43.15 131.12
C LYS A 43 -79.12 42.80 129.64
N PRO A 44 -80.21 42.60 128.86
CA PRO A 44 -80.09 42.31 127.43
C PRO A 44 -79.67 43.51 126.59
N PHE A 45 -79.92 44.74 127.08
CA PHE A 45 -79.50 46.00 126.46
C PHE A 45 -79.14 47.04 127.55
N LEU A 46 -78.25 47.98 127.25
CA LEU A 46 -77.75 48.96 128.24
C LEU A 46 -78.83 49.93 128.77
N ASN A 47 -79.86 50.22 127.95
CA ASN A 47 -80.88 51.25 128.22
C ASN A 47 -82.29 50.64 128.39
N CYS A 48 -82.42 49.46 129.02
CA CYS A 48 -83.71 48.82 129.25
C CYS A 48 -83.85 48.37 130.70
N ASP A 49 -84.92 48.81 131.38
CA ASP A 49 -85.21 48.48 132.79
C ASP A 49 -85.82 47.08 132.99
N LEU A 50 -85.96 46.30 131.91
CA LEU A 50 -86.55 44.98 131.91
C LEU A 50 -85.55 43.91 132.41
N ARG A 51 -85.52 43.69 133.74
CA ARG A 51 -84.75 42.60 134.37
C ARG A 51 -85.47 41.25 134.17
N ARG A 52 -84.81 40.27 133.56
CA ARG A 52 -85.29 38.87 133.52
C ARG A 52 -84.91 38.10 134.79
N SER A 53 -85.64 37.03 135.08
CA SER A 53 -85.45 36.22 136.28
C SER A 53 -84.13 35.43 136.27
N PRO A 54 -83.55 35.10 137.44
CA PRO A 54 -82.14 34.67 137.54
C PRO A 54 -81.80 33.32 136.89
N ASN A 55 -82.80 32.52 136.51
CA ASN A 55 -82.61 31.11 136.15
C ASN A 55 -82.48 30.85 134.64
N LYS A 56 -82.39 31.89 133.79
CA LYS A 56 -82.16 31.76 132.33
C LYS A 56 -81.30 32.91 131.79
N PRO A 57 -79.96 32.78 131.73
CA PRO A 57 -79.12 33.77 131.07
C PRO A 57 -79.45 33.86 129.57
N THR A 58 -79.49 35.09 129.03
CA THR A 58 -79.75 35.32 127.61
C THR A 58 -78.41 35.38 126.87
N LEU A 59 -78.08 34.31 126.13
CA LEU A 59 -76.90 34.28 125.26
C LEU A 59 -77.11 35.25 124.09
N ALA A 60 -76.27 36.28 124.00
CA ALA A 60 -76.37 37.33 122.97
C ALA A 60 -75.88 36.91 121.57
N TYR A 61 -75.49 35.64 121.39
CA TYR A 61 -75.01 35.09 120.13
C TYR A 61 -75.74 33.78 119.81
N PRO A 62 -76.16 33.55 118.55
CA PRO A 62 -76.64 32.25 118.10
C PRO A 62 -75.55 31.19 118.24
N GLU A 63 -75.92 29.98 118.68
CA GLU A 63 -75.11 28.77 118.47
C GLU A 63 -74.96 28.55 116.95
N SER A 64 -73.90 29.13 116.42
CA SER A 64 -73.70 29.27 115.00
C SER A 64 -72.82 28.14 114.50
N ASN A 65 -73.10 27.69 113.26
CA ASN A 65 -72.27 26.76 112.48
C ASN A 65 -70.87 27.31 112.15
N SER A 66 -70.39 28.31 112.89
CA SER A 66 -69.03 28.85 112.94
C SER A 66 -67.96 27.77 112.78
N ARG A 67 -68.01 26.66 113.53
CA ARG A 67 -67.03 25.57 113.41
C ARG A 67 -67.05 24.89 112.04
N ALA A 68 -68.22 24.72 111.42
CA ALA A 68 -68.34 24.22 110.06
C ALA A 68 -67.81 25.25 109.04
N ILE A 69 -68.17 26.52 109.20
CA ILE A 69 -67.71 27.62 108.33
C ILE A 69 -66.19 27.78 108.40
N PHE A 70 -65.60 27.82 109.60
CA PHE A 70 -64.14 27.86 109.79
C PHE A 70 -63.46 26.60 109.23
N SER A 71 -64.08 25.41 109.34
CA SER A 71 -63.54 24.19 108.72
C SER A 71 -63.58 24.24 107.19
N ALA A 72 -64.63 24.82 106.60
CA ALA A 72 -64.76 24.99 105.16
C ALA A 72 -63.79 26.05 104.62
N LEU A 73 -63.64 27.18 105.32
CA LEU A 73 -62.66 28.22 105.00
C LEU A 73 -61.23 27.68 105.11
N LYS A 74 -60.92 26.91 106.16
CA LYS A 74 -59.61 26.26 106.32
C LYS A 74 -59.37 25.23 105.21
N ASN A 75 -60.36 24.39 104.87
CA ASN A 75 -60.25 23.43 103.78
C ASN A 75 -60.03 24.13 102.42
N LEU A 76 -60.71 25.25 102.18
CA LEU A 76 -60.52 26.08 101.00
C LEU A 76 -59.12 26.71 100.96
N GLN A 77 -58.62 27.25 102.07
CA GLN A 77 -57.24 27.76 102.17
C GLN A 77 -56.21 26.65 101.93
N ASP A 78 -56.38 25.48 102.54
CA ASP A 78 -55.52 24.31 102.32
C ASP A 78 -55.60 23.80 100.86
N LYS A 79 -56.77 23.93 100.20
CA LYS A 79 -56.94 23.57 98.78
C LYS A 79 -56.31 24.59 97.85
N ILE A 80 -56.44 25.89 98.11
CA ILE A 80 -55.76 26.95 97.35
C ILE A 80 -54.25 26.75 97.47
N ARG A 81 -53.72 26.55 98.68
CA ARG A 81 -52.29 26.31 98.91
C ARG A 81 -51.77 25.06 98.18
N ARG A 82 -52.57 23.98 98.09
CA ARG A 82 -52.22 22.80 97.28
C ARG A 82 -52.20 23.13 95.79
N LEU A 83 -53.24 23.79 95.28
CA LEU A 83 -53.33 24.19 93.87
C LEU A 83 -52.21 25.17 93.46
N GLU A 84 -51.80 26.09 94.34
CA GLU A 84 -50.65 26.97 94.12
C GLU A 84 -49.34 26.20 94.01
N LEU A 85 -49.13 25.20 94.88
CA LEU A 85 -47.95 24.33 94.83
C LEU A 85 -47.95 23.46 93.57
N GLU A 86 -49.09 22.85 93.21
CA GLU A 86 -49.28 22.10 91.97
C GLU A 86 -49.05 22.98 90.73
N ARG A 87 -49.48 24.25 90.75
CA ARG A 87 -49.23 25.23 89.67
C ARG A 87 -47.74 25.52 89.51
N ILE A 88 -47.02 25.75 90.62
CA ILE A 88 -45.56 25.99 90.60
C ILE A 88 -44.85 24.75 90.07
N GLN A 89 -45.20 23.55 90.54
CA GLN A 89 -44.63 22.29 90.07
C GLN A 89 -44.89 22.05 88.57
N ALA A 90 -46.09 22.37 88.08
CA ALA A 90 -46.42 22.28 86.66
C ALA A 90 -45.63 23.29 85.81
N GLU A 91 -45.48 24.54 86.28
CA GLU A 91 -44.62 25.53 85.63
C GLU A 91 -43.15 25.11 85.57
N GLU A 92 -42.61 24.54 86.65
CA GLU A 92 -41.23 24.02 86.70
C GLU A 92 -41.04 22.81 85.78
N SER A 93 -42.04 21.92 85.70
CA SER A 93 -42.07 20.81 84.74
C SER A 93 -42.04 21.33 83.29
N VAL A 94 -42.90 22.29 82.94
CA VAL A 94 -42.91 22.90 81.59
C VAL A 94 -41.59 23.63 81.27
N LYS A 95 -41.01 24.35 82.23
CA LYS A 95 -39.69 25.01 82.09
C LYS A 95 -38.53 24.01 81.95
N THR A 96 -38.71 22.77 82.42
CA THR A 96 -37.70 21.71 82.30
C THR A 96 -37.85 21.01 80.96
N LEU A 97 -39.06 20.59 80.59
CA LEU A 97 -39.38 20.07 79.26
C LEU A 97 -39.00 21.05 78.13
N SER A 98 -39.16 22.37 78.32
CA SER A 98 -38.74 23.35 77.30
C SER A 98 -37.23 23.45 77.15
N ARG A 99 -36.45 23.34 78.24
CA ARG A 99 -34.98 23.27 78.18
C ARG A 99 -34.52 21.99 77.51
N GLU A 100 -35.05 20.84 77.93
CA GLU A 100 -34.79 19.54 77.30
C GLU A 100 -35.12 19.56 75.80
N THR A 101 -36.25 20.14 75.40
CA THR A 101 -36.63 20.27 73.98
C THR A 101 -35.63 21.12 73.19
N ILE A 102 -35.10 22.20 73.78
CA ILE A 102 -34.06 23.03 73.16
C ILE A 102 -32.73 22.27 73.06
N GLU A 103 -32.36 21.50 74.09
CA GLU A 103 -31.15 20.68 74.11
C GLU A 103 -31.23 19.53 73.09
N TYR A 104 -32.34 18.80 73.02
CA TYR A 104 -32.56 17.77 71.99
C TYR A 104 -32.53 18.35 70.58
N LYS A 105 -33.15 19.52 70.37
CA LYS A 105 -33.07 20.21 69.07
C LYS A 105 -31.62 20.57 68.73
N LYS A 106 -30.87 21.13 69.70
CA LYS A 106 -29.48 21.51 69.50
C LYS A 106 -28.61 20.31 69.11
N VAL A 107 -28.74 19.18 69.82
CA VAL A 107 -27.99 17.95 69.51
C VAL A 107 -28.37 17.39 68.13
N LEU A 108 -29.63 17.49 67.73
CA LEU A 108 -30.08 17.08 66.40
C LEU A 108 -29.51 17.99 65.30
N ASP A 109 -29.53 19.31 65.50
CA ASP A 109 -28.94 20.29 64.58
C ASP A 109 -27.41 20.10 64.46
N GLU A 110 -26.71 19.85 65.58
CA GLU A 110 -25.28 19.49 65.60
C GLU A 110 -25.00 18.18 64.83
N GLN A 111 -25.79 17.13 65.05
CA GLN A 111 -25.65 15.85 64.32
C GLN A 111 -25.90 15.99 62.80
N ILE A 112 -26.85 16.84 62.40
CA ILE A 112 -27.08 17.16 60.98
C ILE A 112 -25.86 17.88 60.40
N GLN A 113 -25.33 18.89 61.11
CA GLN A 113 -24.16 19.64 60.67
C GLN A 113 -22.89 18.78 60.58
N GLU A 114 -22.64 17.91 61.56
CA GLU A 114 -21.53 16.94 61.50
C GLU A 114 -21.65 16.03 60.28
N ARG A 115 -22.86 15.50 60.00
CA ARG A 115 -23.11 14.64 58.85
C ARG A 115 -22.90 15.37 57.51
N GLU A 116 -23.27 16.65 57.42
CA GLU A 116 -23.01 17.46 56.22
C GLU A 116 -21.53 17.78 56.06
N ASN A 117 -20.83 18.10 57.14
CA ASN A 117 -19.39 18.31 57.13
C ASN A 117 -18.65 17.03 56.69
N SER A 118 -18.99 15.85 57.23
CA SER A 118 -18.39 14.57 56.83
C SER A 118 -18.58 14.30 55.33
N LYS A 119 -19.79 14.49 54.79
CA LYS A 119 -20.05 14.35 53.34
C LYS A 119 -19.26 15.35 52.50
N ASN A 120 -19.10 16.59 52.99
CA ASN A 120 -18.32 17.60 52.28
C ASN A 120 -16.84 17.23 52.24
N GLU A 121 -16.25 16.75 53.35
CA GLU A 121 -14.86 16.26 53.36
C GLU A 121 -14.69 14.98 52.51
N GLU A 122 -15.64 14.04 52.56
CA GLU A 122 -15.68 12.89 51.64
C GLU A 122 -15.72 13.35 50.18
N SER A 123 -16.52 14.38 49.84
CA SER A 123 -16.61 14.90 48.48
C SER A 123 -15.30 15.55 48.01
N LYS A 124 -14.61 16.27 48.90
CA LYS A 124 -13.29 16.88 48.62
C LYS A 124 -12.23 15.80 48.43
N HIS A 125 -12.20 14.80 49.30
CA HIS A 125 -11.26 13.68 49.18
C HIS A 125 -11.48 12.88 47.89
N ASN A 126 -12.74 12.65 47.49
CA ASN A 126 -13.07 12.04 46.20
C ASN A 126 -12.63 12.93 45.01
N GLN A 127 -12.80 14.25 45.08
CA GLN A 127 -12.30 15.18 44.05
C GLN A 127 -10.77 15.18 43.97
N GLU A 128 -10.07 15.10 45.10
CA GLU A 128 -8.61 14.98 45.12
C GLU A 128 -8.17 13.63 44.53
N LEU A 129 -8.80 12.52 44.93
CA LEU A 129 -8.50 11.19 44.42
C LEU A 129 -8.71 11.09 42.91
N THR A 130 -9.82 11.62 42.38
CA THR A 130 -10.05 11.68 40.92
C THR A 130 -9.01 12.54 40.20
N SER A 131 -8.55 13.63 40.82
CA SER A 131 -7.47 14.47 40.27
C SER A 131 -6.11 13.73 40.26
N GLN A 132 -5.81 12.97 41.32
CA GLN A 132 -4.60 12.12 41.38
C GLN A 132 -4.66 10.97 40.36
N LEU A 133 -5.81 10.33 40.18
CA LEU A 133 -6.03 9.30 39.16
C LEU A 133 -5.83 9.85 37.74
N LEU A 134 -6.41 11.02 37.43
CA LEU A 134 -6.25 11.69 36.13
C LEU A 134 -4.79 12.12 35.89
N ALA A 135 -4.06 12.53 36.93
CA ALA A 135 -2.62 12.83 36.83
C ALA A 135 -1.79 11.56 36.57
N ALA A 136 -2.13 10.44 37.21
CA ALA A 136 -1.50 9.14 36.97
C ALA A 136 -1.79 8.61 35.54
N GLU A 137 -3.04 8.70 35.09
CA GLU A 137 -3.46 8.34 33.74
C GLU A 137 -2.70 9.14 32.68
N ASN A 138 -2.58 10.47 32.84
CA ASN A 138 -1.78 11.31 31.95
C ASN A 138 -0.29 10.92 31.93
N LYS A 139 0.28 10.49 33.07
CA LYS A 139 1.65 9.99 33.14
C LYS A 139 1.80 8.65 32.39
N CYS A 140 0.85 7.73 32.54
CA CYS A 140 0.81 6.49 31.77
C CYS A 140 0.69 6.75 30.27
N ASN A 141 -0.26 7.61 29.85
CA ASN A 141 -0.45 8.02 28.45
C ASN A 141 0.82 8.64 27.82
N LEU A 142 1.64 9.35 28.60
CA LEU A 142 2.92 9.88 28.14
C LEU A 142 3.97 8.77 27.95
N LEU A 143 4.07 7.84 28.91
CA LEU A 143 4.99 6.70 28.83
C LEU A 143 4.60 5.75 27.67
N GLU A 144 3.32 5.53 27.42
CA GLU A 144 2.84 4.76 26.27
C GLU A 144 3.26 5.39 24.93
N LYS A 145 3.10 6.72 24.80
CA LYS A 145 3.59 7.46 23.62
C LYS A 145 5.11 7.34 23.44
N GLN A 146 5.87 7.37 24.53
CA GLN A 146 7.33 7.18 24.49
C GLN A 146 7.70 5.74 24.07
N LEU A 147 7.03 4.73 24.63
CA LEU A 147 7.22 3.33 24.25
C LEU A 147 6.85 3.09 22.78
N GLU A 148 5.77 3.70 22.29
CA GLU A 148 5.38 3.58 20.89
C GLU A 148 6.37 4.29 19.95
N TYR A 149 6.92 5.44 20.35
CA TYR A 149 8.03 6.07 19.63
C TYR A 149 9.27 5.15 19.58
N MET A 150 9.65 4.54 20.70
CA MET A 150 10.76 3.58 20.75
C MET A 150 10.51 2.34 19.88
N ARG A 151 9.29 1.77 19.90
CA ARG A 151 8.92 0.65 19.01
C ARG A 151 9.03 1.06 17.54
N ASN A 152 8.62 2.27 17.18
CA ASN A 152 8.71 2.74 15.79
C ASN A 152 10.16 3.03 15.37
N MET A 153 11.02 3.52 16.27
CA MET A 153 12.47 3.58 16.03
C MET A 153 13.09 2.20 15.80
N ILE A 154 12.75 1.20 16.63
CA ILE A 154 13.24 -0.18 16.49
C ILE A 154 12.78 -0.76 15.15
N LYS A 155 11.48 -0.66 14.82
CA LYS A 155 10.93 -1.07 13.51
C LYS A 155 11.63 -0.39 12.33
N HIS A 156 12.04 0.88 12.47
CA HIS A 156 12.80 1.59 11.44
C HIS A 156 14.22 1.02 11.29
N ALA A 157 14.96 0.89 12.39
CA ALA A 157 16.30 0.34 12.41
C ALA A 157 16.35 -1.12 11.91
N GLU A 158 15.33 -1.92 12.22
CA GLU A 158 15.16 -3.28 11.70
C GLU A 158 14.94 -3.27 10.18
N LYS A 159 14.07 -2.39 9.66
CA LYS A 159 13.84 -2.23 8.21
C LYS A 159 15.09 -1.72 7.47
N GLU A 160 15.85 -0.83 8.07
CA GLU A 160 17.13 -0.38 7.51
C GLU A 160 18.15 -1.52 7.50
N ARG A 161 18.27 -2.27 8.60
CA ARG A 161 19.13 -3.45 8.69
C ARG A 161 18.77 -4.51 7.65
N THR A 162 17.49 -4.83 7.47
CA THR A 162 17.07 -5.80 6.43
C THR A 162 17.31 -5.26 5.03
N SER A 163 17.06 -3.98 4.76
CA SER A 163 17.36 -3.36 3.47
C SER A 163 18.86 -3.35 3.14
N VAL A 164 19.73 -3.08 4.12
CA VAL A 164 21.19 -3.15 3.96
C VAL A 164 21.64 -4.58 3.69
N LEU A 165 21.11 -5.56 4.43
CA LEU A 165 21.43 -6.98 4.23
C LEU A 165 20.95 -7.48 2.86
N GLU A 166 19.75 -7.11 2.42
CA GLU A 166 19.22 -7.45 1.10
C GLU A 166 20.06 -6.85 -0.04
N LYS A 167 20.52 -5.60 0.12
CA LYS A 167 21.47 -4.97 -0.81
C LYS A 167 22.79 -5.71 -0.85
N GLN A 168 23.34 -6.10 0.31
CA GLN A 168 24.59 -6.87 0.37
C GLN A 168 24.46 -8.23 -0.33
N VAL A 169 23.38 -8.98 -0.07
CA VAL A 169 23.10 -10.27 -0.72
C VAL A 169 22.85 -10.10 -2.23
N SER A 170 22.31 -8.97 -2.66
CA SER A 170 22.10 -8.67 -4.08
C SER A 170 23.41 -8.32 -4.79
N LEU A 171 24.27 -7.51 -4.18
CA LEU A 171 25.62 -7.21 -4.66
C LEU A 171 26.51 -8.47 -4.69
N GLU A 172 26.37 -9.37 -3.72
CA GLU A 172 27.10 -10.64 -3.72
C GLU A 172 26.63 -11.56 -4.86
N ARG A 173 25.32 -11.64 -5.12
CA ARG A 173 24.76 -12.36 -6.29
C ARG A 173 25.22 -11.76 -7.62
N GLU A 174 25.29 -10.43 -7.73
CA GLU A 174 25.81 -9.73 -8.90
C GLU A 174 27.30 -10.05 -9.10
N ARG A 175 28.12 -9.93 -8.05
CA ARG A 175 29.55 -10.30 -8.07
C ARG A 175 29.77 -11.77 -8.45
N GLN A 176 28.93 -12.69 -7.95
CA GLN A 176 28.98 -14.10 -8.35
C GLN A 176 28.61 -14.27 -9.83
N HIS A 177 27.60 -13.56 -10.33
CA HIS A 177 27.22 -13.60 -11.74
C HIS A 177 28.37 -13.10 -12.63
N ASP A 178 28.94 -11.94 -12.34
CA ASP A 178 30.10 -11.40 -13.05
C ASP A 178 31.29 -12.36 -13.02
N GLN A 179 31.56 -12.98 -11.86
CA GLN A 179 32.62 -13.98 -11.73
C GLN A 179 32.37 -15.21 -12.62
N THR A 180 31.14 -15.75 -12.67
CA THR A 180 30.79 -16.86 -13.58
C THR A 180 30.84 -16.47 -15.05
N HIS A 181 30.46 -15.23 -15.39
CA HIS A 181 30.55 -14.71 -16.75
C HIS A 181 32.01 -14.57 -17.21
N VAL A 182 32.90 -14.03 -16.36
CA VAL A 182 34.34 -13.97 -16.63
C VAL A 182 34.94 -15.37 -16.78
N GLN A 183 34.57 -16.33 -15.92
CA GLN A 183 35.00 -17.73 -16.06
C GLN A 183 34.60 -18.33 -17.41
N SER A 184 33.34 -18.16 -17.83
CA SER A 184 32.87 -18.64 -19.14
C SER A 184 33.57 -17.95 -20.32
N GLN A 185 33.95 -16.68 -20.19
CA GLN A 185 34.77 -15.99 -21.20
C GLN A 185 36.20 -16.55 -21.27
N LEU A 186 36.81 -16.90 -20.13
CA LEU A 186 38.14 -17.52 -20.09
C LEU A 186 38.11 -18.92 -20.71
N GLU A 187 37.15 -19.78 -20.36
CA GLU A 187 36.96 -21.10 -20.99
C GLU A 187 36.83 -20.99 -22.53
N LYS A 188 36.13 -19.96 -23.01
CA LYS A 188 36.01 -19.70 -24.45
C LYS A 188 37.33 -19.24 -25.09
N LEU A 189 38.16 -18.48 -24.38
CA LEU A 189 39.49 -18.09 -24.84
C LEU A 189 40.43 -19.31 -24.89
N ASP A 190 40.43 -20.17 -23.86
CA ASP A 190 41.21 -21.41 -23.84
C ASP A 190 40.88 -22.31 -25.04
N LEU A 191 39.59 -22.47 -25.38
CA LEU A 191 39.15 -23.22 -26.57
C LEU A 191 39.63 -22.59 -27.88
N LEU A 192 39.64 -21.26 -27.98
CA LEU A 192 40.16 -20.54 -29.15
C LEU A 192 41.68 -20.67 -29.27
N GLU A 193 42.41 -20.65 -28.14
CA GLU A 193 43.86 -20.89 -28.10
C GLU A 193 44.19 -22.33 -28.52
N GLN A 194 43.42 -23.32 -28.07
CA GLN A 194 43.59 -24.71 -28.49
C GLN A 194 43.39 -24.89 -30.01
N GLU A 195 42.31 -24.34 -30.59
CA GLU A 195 42.08 -24.41 -32.03
C GLU A 195 43.10 -23.58 -32.83
N TYR A 196 43.58 -22.45 -32.30
CA TYR A 196 44.69 -21.69 -32.89
C TYR A 196 45.98 -22.51 -32.93
N ASN A 197 46.37 -23.12 -31.81
CA ASN A 197 47.57 -23.95 -31.73
C ASN A 197 47.51 -25.17 -32.67
N LYS A 198 46.34 -25.80 -32.77
CA LYS A 198 46.05 -26.89 -33.71
C LYS A 198 46.10 -26.45 -35.18
N LEU A 199 45.59 -25.26 -35.50
CA LEU A 199 45.68 -24.67 -36.83
C LEU A 199 47.13 -24.34 -37.20
N THR A 200 47.89 -23.75 -36.29
CA THR A 200 49.33 -23.46 -36.45
C THR A 200 50.14 -24.73 -36.67
N ALA A 201 49.87 -25.80 -35.92
CA ALA A 201 50.51 -27.10 -36.13
C ALA A 201 50.18 -27.70 -37.51
N MET A 202 48.92 -27.59 -37.95
CA MET A 202 48.51 -28.03 -39.29
C MET A 202 49.12 -27.18 -40.40
N GLN A 203 49.27 -25.88 -40.20
CA GLN A 203 49.96 -24.96 -41.12
C GLN A 203 51.44 -25.35 -41.25
N ALA A 204 52.16 -25.53 -40.15
CA ALA A 204 53.57 -25.92 -40.18
C ALA A 204 53.80 -27.28 -40.89
N LEU A 205 52.89 -28.24 -40.72
CA LEU A 205 52.92 -29.50 -41.47
C LEU A 205 52.65 -29.31 -42.97
N ALA A 206 51.77 -28.37 -43.34
CA ALA A 206 51.51 -28.04 -44.74
C ALA A 206 52.71 -27.30 -45.38
N GLU A 207 53.33 -26.36 -44.67
CA GLU A 207 54.53 -25.63 -45.08
C GLU A 207 55.70 -26.59 -45.35
N LYS A 208 56.03 -27.46 -44.38
CA LYS A 208 57.04 -28.51 -44.59
C LYS A 208 56.75 -29.39 -45.81
N LYS A 209 55.49 -29.75 -46.04
CA LYS A 209 55.09 -30.55 -47.20
C LYS A 209 55.22 -29.77 -48.52
N MET A 210 55.02 -28.45 -48.52
CA MET A 210 55.31 -27.61 -49.68
C MET A 210 56.82 -27.56 -49.96
N GLU A 211 57.67 -27.35 -48.95
CA GLU A 211 59.14 -27.38 -49.09
C GLU A 211 59.65 -28.71 -49.67
N GLU A 212 59.11 -29.84 -49.20
CA GLU A 212 59.43 -31.19 -49.73
C GLU A 212 59.01 -31.35 -51.20
N LEU A 213 57.88 -30.78 -51.60
CA LEU A 213 57.40 -30.82 -52.99
C LEU A 213 58.22 -29.88 -53.89
N GLU A 214 58.58 -28.69 -53.43
CA GLU A 214 59.49 -27.77 -54.13
C GLU A 214 60.89 -28.36 -54.30
N ALA A 215 61.40 -29.07 -53.30
CA ALA A 215 62.67 -29.77 -53.39
C ALA A 215 62.64 -30.85 -54.49
N LYS A 216 61.59 -31.66 -54.54
CA LYS A 216 61.36 -32.68 -55.58
C LYS A 216 61.17 -32.06 -56.96
N LEU A 217 60.43 -30.95 -57.07
CA LEU A 217 60.25 -30.22 -58.32
C LEU A 217 61.60 -29.73 -58.88
N ARG A 218 62.45 -29.14 -58.02
CA ARG A 218 63.80 -28.69 -58.40
C ARG A 218 64.74 -29.83 -58.78
N GLU A 219 64.52 -31.04 -58.29
CA GLU A 219 65.28 -32.23 -58.70
C GLU A 219 64.81 -32.73 -60.08
N GLU A 220 63.49 -32.87 -60.26
CA GLU A 220 62.88 -33.29 -61.52
C GLU A 220 63.19 -32.32 -62.66
N GLU A 221 63.21 -31.00 -62.40
CA GLU A 221 63.69 -29.99 -63.36
C GLU A 221 65.17 -30.18 -63.76
N LYS A 222 66.04 -30.58 -62.83
CA LYS A 222 67.45 -30.87 -63.14
C LYS A 222 67.55 -32.13 -63.99
N GLU A 223 66.75 -33.15 -63.72
CA GLU A 223 66.69 -34.36 -64.56
C GLU A 223 66.15 -34.06 -65.95
N ARG A 224 65.06 -33.28 -66.08
CA ARG A 224 64.56 -32.78 -67.37
C ARG A 224 65.63 -32.04 -68.15
N LYS A 225 66.39 -31.13 -67.50
CA LYS A 225 67.51 -30.41 -68.13
C LYS A 225 68.62 -31.37 -68.60
N ARG A 226 68.98 -32.39 -67.82
CA ARG A 226 69.94 -33.43 -68.26
C ARG A 226 69.43 -34.24 -69.44
N MET A 227 68.16 -34.65 -69.43
CA MET A 227 67.53 -35.37 -70.54
C MET A 227 67.44 -34.51 -71.80
N GLN A 228 67.10 -33.23 -71.66
CA GLN A 228 67.08 -32.27 -72.76
C GLN A 228 68.48 -32.05 -73.36
N ALA A 229 69.51 -31.96 -72.53
CA ALA A 229 70.90 -31.87 -72.99
C ALA A 229 71.31 -33.12 -73.78
N LYS A 230 71.01 -34.33 -73.26
CA LYS A 230 71.25 -35.60 -73.99
C LYS A 230 70.46 -35.67 -75.30
N ALA A 231 69.22 -35.22 -75.32
CA ALA A 231 68.40 -35.19 -76.53
C ALA A 231 68.96 -34.20 -77.58
N ALA A 232 69.45 -33.04 -77.14
CA ALA A 232 70.11 -32.07 -78.00
C ALA A 232 71.45 -32.59 -78.54
N GLU A 233 72.26 -33.24 -77.70
CA GLU A 233 73.51 -33.91 -78.10
C GLU A 233 73.24 -35.00 -79.15
N LEU A 234 72.23 -35.85 -78.95
CA LEU A 234 71.80 -36.84 -79.93
C LEU A 234 71.29 -36.18 -81.21
N GLN A 235 70.54 -35.06 -81.13
CA GLN A 235 70.07 -34.33 -82.30
C GLN A 235 71.26 -33.73 -83.08
N THR A 236 72.23 -33.10 -82.41
CA THR A 236 73.46 -32.61 -83.05
C THR A 236 74.26 -33.76 -83.66
N GLY A 237 74.38 -34.90 -82.97
CA GLY A 237 75.01 -36.10 -83.51
C GLY A 237 74.31 -36.65 -84.76
N LEU A 238 72.98 -36.62 -84.81
CA LEU A 238 72.20 -36.98 -85.99
C LEU A 238 72.34 -35.97 -87.13
N GLU A 239 72.36 -34.67 -86.84
CA GLU A 239 72.61 -33.61 -87.83
C GLU A 239 74.03 -33.71 -88.42
N THR A 240 75.06 -33.95 -87.60
CA THR A 240 76.43 -34.17 -88.10
C THR A 240 76.53 -35.46 -88.92
N ASN A 241 75.85 -36.54 -88.51
CA ASN A 241 75.78 -37.76 -89.32
C ASN A 241 75.01 -37.53 -90.64
N ARG A 242 73.96 -36.68 -90.64
CA ARG A 242 73.26 -36.29 -91.86
C ARG A 242 74.18 -35.48 -92.78
N LEU A 243 74.94 -34.51 -92.27
CA LEU A 243 75.91 -33.75 -93.05
C LEU A 243 76.99 -34.66 -93.65
N ILE A 244 77.53 -35.63 -92.90
CA ILE A 244 78.49 -36.62 -93.42
C ILE A 244 77.88 -37.52 -94.51
N LEU A 245 76.57 -37.78 -94.44
CA LEU A 245 75.82 -38.51 -95.48
C LEU A 245 75.50 -37.63 -96.70
N GLU A 246 75.18 -36.34 -96.50
CA GLU A 246 74.91 -35.34 -97.54
C GLU A 246 76.20 -34.98 -98.32
N ASP A 247 77.33 -34.84 -97.63
CA ASP A 247 78.67 -34.69 -98.25
C ASP A 247 79.09 -35.93 -99.06
N LYS A 248 78.51 -37.09 -98.76
CA LYS A 248 78.62 -38.33 -99.58
C LYS A 248 77.53 -38.45 -100.66
N ALA A 249 76.52 -37.60 -100.66
CA ALA A 249 75.31 -37.73 -101.46
C ALA A 249 74.88 -36.41 -102.13
N THR A 250 75.77 -35.86 -102.96
CA THR A 250 75.45 -34.70 -103.82
C THR A 250 74.46 -35.08 -104.93
N SER A 251 73.15 -35.12 -104.65
CA SER A 251 72.10 -34.95 -105.69
C SER A 251 70.68 -34.66 -105.15
N CYS A 252 70.19 -33.47 -105.49
CA CYS A 252 68.78 -33.11 -105.75
C CYS A 252 67.76 -32.93 -104.58
N VAL A 253 66.71 -32.17 -104.90
CA VAL A 253 65.75 -31.42 -104.05
C VAL A 253 64.42 -31.31 -104.86
N PRO A 254 63.23 -30.92 -104.33
CA PRO A 254 62.50 -31.18 -103.08
C PRO A 254 61.12 -31.87 -103.34
N SER A 255 60.24 -32.00 -102.33
CA SER A 255 58.79 -31.80 -102.58
C SER A 255 57.96 -31.35 -101.37
N THR A 256 56.80 -30.74 -101.65
CA THR A 256 55.91 -30.02 -100.73
C THR A 256 54.55 -30.71 -100.59
N ARG A 257 53.76 -30.37 -99.54
CA ARG A 257 52.36 -29.85 -99.66
C ARG A 257 51.68 -29.58 -98.31
N LYS A 258 50.67 -28.69 -98.33
CA LYS A 258 49.82 -28.25 -97.19
C LYS A 258 48.35 -28.53 -97.50
N ILE A 259 47.50 -28.85 -96.51
CA ILE A 259 46.03 -28.74 -96.58
C ILE A 259 45.47 -28.05 -95.31
N LYS A 260 44.35 -27.32 -95.45
CA LYS A 260 43.79 -26.34 -94.48
C LYS A 260 42.48 -26.79 -93.80
N LYS A 261 42.14 -26.13 -92.69
CA LYS A 261 40.90 -26.23 -91.89
C LYS A 261 39.67 -25.51 -92.52
N LYS A 262 38.45 -26.00 -92.21
CA LYS A 262 37.15 -25.28 -92.11
C LYS A 262 36.13 -26.27 -91.48
N LYS A 263 35.36 -26.08 -90.40
CA LYS A 263 34.68 -24.98 -89.67
C LYS A 263 33.19 -24.75 -90.04
N SER A 264 32.32 -25.35 -89.22
CA SER A 264 30.97 -24.95 -88.72
C SER A 264 29.76 -24.71 -89.66
N LYS A 265 28.57 -25.19 -89.24
CA LYS A 265 27.35 -24.39 -88.94
C LYS A 265 26.37 -25.13 -87.97
N PRO A 266 25.52 -24.41 -87.20
CA PRO A 266 24.36 -24.92 -86.44
C PRO A 266 23.03 -24.54 -87.18
N PRO A 267 21.82 -24.43 -86.57
CA PRO A 267 21.19 -25.04 -85.36
C PRO A 267 19.82 -25.72 -85.67
N GLU A 268 19.19 -26.41 -84.70
CA GLU A 268 17.77 -26.82 -84.80
C GLU A 268 16.89 -26.49 -83.56
N LYS A 269 15.57 -26.64 -83.72
CA LYS A 269 14.51 -25.90 -82.99
C LYS A 269 13.61 -26.79 -82.12
N LYS A 270 13.12 -26.17 -81.03
CA LYS A 270 11.80 -26.33 -80.37
C LYS A 270 11.38 -27.71 -79.84
N GLY A 271 11.00 -27.72 -78.55
CA GLY A 271 10.06 -28.68 -77.97
C GLY A 271 9.35 -28.07 -76.76
N SER A 272 8.12 -27.57 -76.93
CA SER A 272 7.30 -27.02 -75.85
C SER A 272 6.30 -28.05 -75.34
N ARG A 273 6.37 -28.42 -74.06
CA ARG A 273 5.33 -29.21 -73.39
C ARG A 273 5.08 -28.65 -71.99
N ASN A 274 3.89 -28.12 -71.77
CA ASN A 274 3.45 -27.60 -70.48
C ASN A 274 2.66 -28.65 -69.69
N TYR A 275 2.53 -28.38 -68.39
CA TYR A 275 1.64 -29.02 -67.41
C TYR A 275 2.05 -30.40 -66.87
N PHE A 276 2.78 -30.37 -65.75
CA PHE A 276 2.11 -30.61 -64.46
C PHE A 276 2.41 -29.44 -63.51
N ALA A 277 1.38 -28.70 -63.10
CA ALA A 277 1.52 -27.67 -62.07
C ALA A 277 1.58 -28.35 -60.69
N ALA A 278 2.78 -28.47 -60.11
CA ALA A 278 2.99 -29.14 -58.84
C ALA A 278 3.73 -28.24 -57.83
N GLN A 279 3.02 -27.89 -56.76
CA GLN A 279 3.46 -27.41 -55.44
C GLN A 279 4.99 -27.23 -55.21
N PRO A 280 5.48 -25.99 -54.98
CA PRO A 280 6.88 -25.73 -54.67
C PRO A 280 7.18 -25.88 -53.16
N HIS A 281 7.17 -27.11 -52.64
CA HIS A 281 7.72 -27.37 -51.32
C HIS A 281 8.48 -28.70 -51.29
N TYR A 282 9.81 -28.60 -51.40
CA TYR A 282 10.78 -29.71 -51.36
C TYR A 282 10.42 -30.96 -52.19
N ARG A 283 9.83 -30.80 -53.38
CA ARG A 283 9.73 -31.90 -54.34
C ARG A 283 11.07 -32.09 -55.06
N LEU A 284 11.89 -32.99 -54.54
CA LEU A 284 13.10 -33.44 -55.22
C LEU A 284 12.72 -34.16 -56.52
N CYS A 285 13.28 -33.70 -57.64
CA CYS A 285 13.12 -34.33 -58.94
C CYS A 285 13.86 -35.67 -58.95
N LEU A 286 13.14 -36.78 -59.00
CA LEU A 286 13.74 -38.13 -59.03
C LEU A 286 14.60 -38.40 -60.27
N GLY A 287 14.52 -37.55 -61.31
CA GLY A 287 15.41 -37.59 -62.48
C GLY A 287 16.77 -36.92 -62.28
N ASP A 288 16.90 -36.06 -61.25
CA ASP A 288 18.15 -35.35 -60.92
C ASP A 288 18.95 -36.05 -59.80
N MET A 289 18.38 -37.09 -59.20
CA MET A 289 19.06 -37.96 -58.25
C MET A 289 20.00 -38.92 -58.99
N PRO A 290 21.29 -39.01 -58.63
CA PRO A 290 22.17 -40.02 -59.21
C PRO A 290 21.64 -41.42 -58.87
N PHE A 291 21.65 -42.33 -59.84
CA PHE A 291 21.38 -43.73 -59.58
C PHE A 291 22.49 -44.30 -58.68
N VAL A 292 22.12 -44.79 -57.49
CA VAL A 292 23.07 -45.36 -56.51
C VAL A 292 22.81 -46.87 -56.37
N ALA A 293 23.48 -47.67 -57.21
CA ALA A 293 23.55 -49.12 -57.03
C ALA A 293 24.72 -49.48 -56.09
N GLY A 294 24.47 -49.42 -54.77
CA GLY A 294 25.43 -49.83 -53.75
C GLY A 294 25.22 -51.26 -53.26
N LYS A 295 26.24 -52.13 -53.41
CA LYS A 295 26.28 -53.45 -52.76
C LYS A 295 27.00 -53.32 -51.40
N SER A 296 26.26 -53.01 -50.33
CA SER A 296 26.81 -53.00 -48.95
C SER A 296 25.91 -53.77 -47.99
N THR A 297 26.36 -54.94 -47.56
CA THR A 297 25.59 -55.88 -46.70
C THR A 297 25.79 -55.63 -45.20
N SER A 298 25.83 -54.35 -44.78
CA SER A 298 25.96 -53.97 -43.37
C SER A 298 24.89 -52.92 -43.01
N PRO A 299 24.05 -53.16 -41.97
CA PRO A 299 22.90 -52.29 -41.66
C PRO A 299 23.23 -50.83 -41.36
N SER A 300 24.42 -50.53 -40.85
CA SER A 300 24.72 -49.25 -40.20
C SER A 300 25.24 -48.14 -41.12
N HIS A 301 25.60 -48.44 -42.38
CA HIS A 301 26.23 -47.47 -43.31
C HIS A 301 25.72 -47.55 -44.76
N ALA A 302 24.49 -48.00 -44.97
CA ALA A 302 23.87 -47.98 -46.31
C ALA A 302 23.54 -46.54 -46.75
N VAL A 303 24.25 -46.02 -47.75
CA VAL A 303 24.00 -44.68 -48.36
C VAL A 303 22.54 -44.53 -48.80
N VAL A 304 21.93 -45.60 -49.29
CA VAL A 304 20.52 -45.64 -49.69
C VAL A 304 19.58 -45.39 -48.50
N ALA A 305 19.86 -45.97 -47.33
CA ALA A 305 19.07 -45.73 -46.12
C ALA A 305 19.22 -44.29 -45.63
N ASN A 306 20.42 -43.71 -45.75
CA ASN A 306 20.67 -42.32 -45.37
C ASN A 306 19.90 -41.34 -46.28
N VAL A 307 19.91 -41.56 -47.60
CA VAL A 307 19.09 -40.78 -48.56
C VAL A 307 17.59 -40.97 -48.31
N GLN A 308 17.12 -42.18 -48.03
CA GLN A 308 15.72 -42.44 -47.70
C GLN A 308 15.29 -41.79 -46.37
N HIS A 309 16.16 -41.79 -45.35
CA HIS A 309 15.90 -41.12 -44.08
C HIS A 309 15.84 -39.60 -44.22
N VAL A 310 16.78 -39.00 -44.95
CA VAL A 310 16.74 -37.56 -45.30
C VAL A 310 15.49 -37.22 -46.11
N LEU A 311 15.11 -38.04 -47.09
CA LEU A 311 13.84 -37.89 -47.83
C LEU A 311 12.61 -37.99 -46.92
N HIS A 312 12.64 -38.87 -45.91
CA HIS A 312 11.56 -39.05 -44.94
C HIS A 312 11.41 -37.81 -44.03
N LEU A 313 12.52 -37.30 -43.48
CA LEU A 313 12.55 -36.06 -42.71
C LEU A 313 12.09 -34.85 -43.54
N MET A 314 12.58 -34.73 -44.78
CA MET A 314 12.14 -33.71 -45.74
C MET A 314 10.67 -33.87 -46.15
N LYS A 315 10.05 -35.05 -46.00
CA LYS A 315 8.62 -35.27 -46.23
C LYS A 315 7.76 -34.96 -45.00
N GLN A 316 8.31 -35.10 -43.79
CA GLN A 316 7.60 -34.92 -42.52
C GLN A 316 7.77 -33.54 -41.87
N HIS A 317 8.63 -32.66 -42.39
CA HIS A 317 8.85 -31.33 -41.82
C HIS A 317 7.55 -30.53 -41.61
N SER A 318 7.48 -29.79 -40.50
CA SER A 318 6.36 -28.88 -40.24
C SER A 318 6.44 -27.65 -41.14
N LYS A 319 5.41 -27.45 -41.96
CA LYS A 319 5.29 -26.29 -42.88
C LYS A 319 5.27 -24.94 -42.17
N VAL A 320 5.00 -24.92 -40.86
CA VAL A 320 4.97 -23.70 -40.03
C VAL A 320 6.39 -23.12 -39.81
N LEU A 321 7.43 -23.94 -39.98
CA LEU A 321 8.84 -23.54 -39.78
C LEU A 321 9.51 -23.03 -41.07
N CYS A 322 8.76 -22.85 -42.16
CA CYS A 322 9.31 -22.56 -43.47
C CYS A 322 9.05 -21.10 -43.88
N ASN A 323 10.02 -20.48 -44.54
CA ASN A 323 9.95 -19.07 -44.93
C ASN A 323 8.80 -18.80 -45.92
N ASP A 324 7.98 -17.77 -45.66
CA ASP A 324 6.83 -17.38 -46.50
C ASP A 324 7.19 -17.15 -47.98
N ARG A 325 8.44 -16.80 -48.27
CA ARG A 325 8.96 -16.62 -49.65
C ARG A 325 9.03 -17.92 -50.46
N VAL A 326 9.02 -19.08 -49.80
CA VAL A 326 9.05 -20.42 -50.44
C VAL A 326 7.63 -20.96 -50.65
N ILE A 327 6.70 -20.60 -49.75
CA ILE A 327 5.30 -21.07 -49.79
C ILE A 327 4.47 -20.29 -50.82
N ASN A 328 4.77 -19.01 -51.06
CA ASN A 328 3.99 -18.16 -51.96
C ASN A 328 4.39 -18.25 -53.43
N SER A 329 3.52 -18.83 -54.26
CA SER A 329 3.74 -19.01 -55.70
C SER A 329 3.46 -17.74 -56.52
N VAL A 330 4.43 -16.83 -56.62
CA VAL A 330 4.40 -15.71 -57.58
C VAL A 330 5.64 -15.75 -58.48
N PRO A 331 5.51 -15.95 -59.80
CA PRO A 331 6.64 -15.92 -60.72
C PRO A 331 7.30 -14.53 -60.76
N LEU A 332 8.61 -14.47 -60.53
CA LEU A 332 9.40 -13.24 -60.54
C LEU A 332 9.70 -12.78 -62.00
N ALA A 333 8.67 -12.41 -62.75
CA ALA A 333 8.81 -11.78 -64.06
C ALA A 333 7.64 -10.81 -64.33
N LYS A 334 7.96 -9.50 -64.36
CA LYS A 334 7.08 -8.37 -64.75
C LYS A 334 5.79 -8.15 -63.92
N GLN A 335 5.84 -7.24 -62.94
CA GLN A 335 5.33 -5.86 -63.13
C GLN A 335 5.37 -4.97 -61.88
N ALA A 336 5.36 -3.65 -62.14
CA ALA A 336 5.07 -2.58 -61.18
C ALA A 336 3.54 -2.47 -60.93
N PRO A 337 3.06 -1.63 -59.99
CA PRO A 337 1.77 -1.87 -59.31
C PRO A 337 0.53 -1.30 -60.03
N SER A 338 -0.59 -2.01 -59.95
CA SER A 338 -1.94 -1.44 -60.07
C SER A 338 -2.98 -2.24 -59.26
N ARG A 339 -4.21 -1.74 -59.16
CA ARG A 339 -5.13 -2.01 -58.04
C ARG A 339 -6.28 -3.00 -58.36
N SER A 340 -6.70 -3.68 -57.28
CA SER A 340 -8.07 -4.16 -56.96
C SER A 340 -8.65 -5.41 -57.63
N GLY A 341 -9.24 -6.28 -56.79
CA GLY A 341 -10.04 -7.45 -57.15
C GLY A 341 -10.20 -8.39 -55.93
N LYS A 342 -11.43 -8.62 -55.44
CA LYS A 342 -11.71 -9.39 -54.20
C LYS A 342 -12.02 -10.86 -54.49
N SER A 343 -11.36 -11.80 -53.79
CA SER A 343 -11.98 -13.09 -53.41
C SER A 343 -11.36 -13.70 -52.13
N LYS A 344 -12.24 -14.08 -51.19
CA LYS A 344 -12.00 -14.96 -50.01
C LYS A 344 -11.48 -16.33 -50.49
N LYS A 345 -10.71 -17.19 -49.80
CA LYS A 345 -10.01 -17.34 -48.49
C LYS A 345 -8.77 -18.20 -48.83
N SER A 346 -7.67 -18.33 -48.08
CA SER A 346 -7.09 -17.79 -46.83
C SER A 346 -5.59 -18.22 -46.85
N ALA A 347 -4.63 -17.54 -46.24
CA ALA A 347 -4.45 -17.30 -44.80
C ALA A 347 -3.91 -15.90 -44.51
N THR A 348 -4.37 -15.33 -43.39
CA THR A 348 -3.98 -13.99 -42.92
C THR A 348 -2.63 -14.08 -42.18
N PRO A 349 -1.73 -13.08 -42.27
CA PRO A 349 -0.80 -12.84 -41.15
C PRO A 349 -1.62 -12.62 -39.87
N PRO A 350 -1.11 -12.89 -38.66
CA PRO A 350 -1.88 -12.76 -37.43
C PRO A 350 -2.44 -11.35 -37.33
N SER A 351 -3.75 -11.23 -37.59
CA SER A 351 -4.46 -9.97 -37.47
C SER A 351 -4.54 -9.63 -35.98
N SER A 352 -4.58 -8.34 -35.66
CA SER A 352 -4.69 -7.83 -34.27
C SER A 352 -6.00 -8.19 -33.55
N SER A 353 -6.74 -9.17 -34.07
CA SER A 353 -7.84 -9.89 -33.45
C SER A 353 -7.37 -11.08 -32.60
N SER A 354 -6.48 -11.95 -33.12
CA SER A 354 -6.03 -13.19 -32.42
C SER A 354 -5.44 -12.87 -31.04
N ILE A 355 -4.47 -11.94 -31.02
CA ILE A 355 -3.80 -11.49 -29.81
C ILE A 355 -4.78 -10.81 -28.83
N ASN A 356 -5.90 -10.25 -29.30
CA ASN A 356 -6.90 -9.63 -28.43
C ASN A 356 -7.86 -10.68 -27.83
N GLU A 357 -8.18 -11.72 -28.57
CA GLU A 357 -8.94 -12.90 -28.14
C GLU A 357 -8.15 -13.67 -27.06
N GLU A 358 -6.88 -14.01 -27.34
CA GLU A 358 -5.93 -14.61 -26.39
C GLU A 358 -5.77 -13.75 -25.10
N LEU A 359 -5.63 -12.43 -25.22
CA LEU A 359 -5.58 -11.52 -24.06
C LEU A 359 -6.90 -11.46 -23.29
N SER A 360 -8.03 -11.75 -23.93
CA SER A 360 -9.35 -11.76 -23.29
C SER A 360 -9.58 -13.07 -22.53
N GLU A 361 -9.15 -14.20 -23.08
CA GLU A 361 -9.10 -15.48 -22.37
C GLU A 361 -8.20 -15.39 -21.12
N VAL A 362 -6.97 -14.89 -21.27
CA VAL A 362 -6.05 -14.67 -20.14
C VAL A 362 -6.67 -13.75 -19.08
N LEU A 363 -7.36 -12.68 -19.50
CA LEU A 363 -8.03 -11.78 -18.58
C LEU A 363 -9.17 -12.47 -17.83
N GLN A 364 -9.97 -13.29 -18.51
CA GLN A 364 -11.05 -14.06 -17.91
C GLN A 364 -10.50 -15.02 -16.84
N THR A 365 -9.49 -15.83 -17.16
CA THR A 365 -8.87 -16.75 -16.18
C THR A 365 -8.33 -16.00 -14.96
N LEU A 366 -7.67 -14.85 -15.16
CA LEU A 366 -7.19 -14.01 -14.05
C LEU A 366 -8.33 -13.44 -13.18
N GLN A 367 -9.49 -13.12 -13.78
CA GLN A 367 -10.66 -12.67 -13.03
C GLN A 367 -11.33 -13.80 -12.25
N ASP A 368 -11.40 -15.01 -12.82
CA ASP A 368 -11.98 -16.18 -12.16
C ASP A 368 -11.13 -16.61 -10.96
N GLU A 369 -9.80 -16.66 -11.11
CA GLU A 369 -8.86 -16.87 -10.01
C GLU A 369 -8.95 -15.80 -8.91
N PHE A 370 -9.12 -14.52 -9.30
CA PHE A 370 -9.33 -13.43 -8.34
C PHE A 370 -10.67 -13.55 -7.62
N GLY A 371 -11.71 -14.01 -8.32
CA GLY A 371 -13.03 -14.32 -7.75
C GLY A 371 -12.94 -15.44 -6.72
N GLN A 372 -12.24 -16.53 -7.03
CA GLN A 372 -11.99 -17.63 -6.09
C GLN A 372 -11.26 -17.15 -4.84
N MET A 373 -10.15 -16.43 -4.99
CA MET A 373 -9.43 -15.88 -3.84
C MET A 373 -10.28 -14.88 -3.02
N SER A 374 -11.19 -14.14 -3.65
CA SER A 374 -12.12 -13.26 -2.95
C SER A 374 -13.16 -14.03 -2.13
N PHE A 375 -13.59 -15.21 -2.61
CA PHE A 375 -14.45 -16.12 -1.87
C PHE A 375 -13.68 -16.73 -0.69
N ASP A 376 -12.47 -17.25 -0.93
CA ASP A 376 -11.60 -17.83 0.10
C ASP A 376 -11.30 -16.81 1.21
N HIS A 377 -11.09 -15.53 0.85
CA HIS A 377 -10.88 -14.44 1.80
C HIS A 377 -12.09 -14.20 2.70
N GLN A 378 -13.31 -14.22 2.14
CA GLN A 378 -14.54 -14.11 2.95
C GLN A 378 -14.75 -15.35 3.84
N GLN A 379 -14.32 -16.53 3.40
CA GLN A 379 -14.43 -17.75 4.20
C GLN A 379 -13.42 -17.74 5.35
N LEU A 380 -12.13 -17.45 5.10
CA LEU A 380 -11.12 -17.29 6.16
C LEU A 380 -11.53 -16.22 7.19
N ALA A 381 -12.07 -15.08 6.73
CA ALA A 381 -12.57 -14.03 7.63
C ALA A 381 -13.71 -14.51 8.55
N LYS A 382 -14.60 -15.42 8.09
CA LYS A 382 -15.62 -16.05 8.95
C LYS A 382 -14.98 -17.06 9.91
N LEU A 383 -14.08 -17.91 9.43
CA LEU A 383 -13.38 -18.88 10.30
C LEU A 383 -12.65 -18.19 11.45
N ILE A 384 -11.99 -17.04 11.22
CA ILE A 384 -11.33 -16.24 12.28
C ILE A 384 -12.35 -15.76 13.35
N GLN A 385 -13.55 -15.35 12.93
CA GLN A 385 -14.61 -14.93 13.85
C GLN A 385 -15.19 -16.10 14.64
N GLU A 386 -15.41 -17.24 13.99
CA GLU A 386 -16.00 -18.46 14.56
C GLU A 386 -15.02 -19.27 15.43
N SER A 387 -13.71 -19.04 15.30
CA SER A 387 -12.68 -19.79 16.02
C SER A 387 -12.67 -19.49 17.54
N PRO A 388 -12.60 -20.51 18.41
CA PRO A 388 -12.62 -20.31 19.86
C PRO A 388 -11.22 -20.11 20.48
N THR A 389 -10.15 -20.59 19.85
CA THR A 389 -8.77 -20.56 20.37
C THR A 389 -7.93 -19.46 19.73
N ALA A 390 -7.17 -18.72 20.54
CA ALA A 390 -6.32 -17.61 20.07
C ALA A 390 -5.25 -18.08 19.06
N GLU A 391 -4.52 -19.16 19.37
CA GLU A 391 -3.51 -19.73 18.48
C GLU A 391 -4.06 -20.07 17.08
N LEU A 392 -5.32 -20.51 16.98
CA LEU A 392 -5.93 -20.85 15.70
C LEU A 392 -6.38 -19.59 14.93
N LYS A 393 -6.76 -18.51 15.63
CA LYS A 393 -6.99 -17.20 15.00
C LYS A 393 -5.70 -16.65 14.43
N ASP A 394 -4.63 -16.60 15.21
CA ASP A 394 -3.34 -16.07 14.77
C ASP A 394 -2.84 -16.79 13.50
N ASN A 395 -2.97 -18.13 13.44
CA ASN A 395 -2.64 -18.92 12.25
C ASN A 395 -3.53 -18.58 11.03
N LEU A 396 -4.85 -18.46 11.22
CA LEU A 396 -5.77 -18.09 10.13
C LEU A 396 -5.59 -16.64 9.68
N GLU A 397 -5.20 -15.72 10.57
CA GLU A 397 -4.88 -14.33 10.26
C GLU A 397 -3.60 -14.25 9.41
N CYS A 398 -2.56 -15.03 9.73
CA CYS A 398 -1.39 -15.18 8.88
C CYS A 398 -1.72 -15.77 7.49
N GLU A 399 -2.64 -16.75 7.41
CA GLU A 399 -3.10 -17.28 6.13
C GLU A 399 -3.89 -16.24 5.33
N LEU A 400 -4.75 -15.46 6.00
CA LEU A 400 -5.52 -14.37 5.40
C LEU A 400 -4.60 -13.27 4.85
N GLU A 401 -3.57 -12.85 5.59
CA GLU A 401 -2.59 -11.86 5.12
C GLU A 401 -1.80 -12.40 3.92
N THR A 402 -1.40 -13.67 3.95
CA THR A 402 -0.75 -14.34 2.80
C THR A 402 -1.69 -14.38 1.58
N LEU A 403 -2.98 -14.65 1.77
CA LEU A 403 -3.99 -14.63 0.71
C LEU A 403 -4.19 -13.21 0.15
N VAL A 404 -4.24 -12.18 0.99
CA VAL A 404 -4.34 -10.78 0.56
C VAL A 404 -3.15 -10.40 -0.32
N GLY A 405 -1.92 -10.78 0.05
CA GLY A 405 -0.75 -10.59 -0.81
C GLY A 405 -0.87 -11.27 -2.19
N ARG A 406 -1.46 -12.48 -2.25
CA ARG A 406 -1.78 -13.15 -3.53
C ARG A 406 -2.86 -12.41 -4.32
N MET A 407 -3.91 -11.92 -3.66
CA MET A 407 -4.98 -11.14 -4.28
C MET A 407 -4.43 -9.84 -4.89
N GLU A 408 -3.59 -9.09 -4.18
CA GLU A 408 -2.93 -7.89 -4.70
C GLU A 408 -2.04 -8.20 -5.91
N ALA A 409 -1.24 -9.26 -5.85
CA ALA A 409 -0.40 -9.69 -6.96
C ALA A 409 -1.24 -10.05 -8.21
N LYS A 410 -2.42 -10.67 -8.02
CA LYS A 410 -3.36 -11.01 -9.10
C LYS A 410 -4.12 -9.79 -9.62
N ALA A 411 -4.57 -8.87 -8.77
CA ALA A 411 -5.16 -7.59 -9.17
C ALA A 411 -4.18 -6.74 -10.00
N ASN A 412 -2.89 -6.78 -9.64
CA ASN A 412 -1.81 -6.18 -10.43
C ASN A 412 -1.64 -6.86 -11.81
N GLN A 413 -1.77 -8.18 -11.90
CA GLN A 413 -1.77 -8.90 -13.20
C GLN A 413 -2.95 -8.47 -14.07
N ILE A 414 -4.19 -8.50 -13.54
CA ILE A 414 -5.40 -8.03 -14.26
C ILE A 414 -5.22 -6.59 -14.75
N THR A 415 -4.68 -5.71 -13.90
CA THR A 415 -4.42 -4.31 -14.24
C THR A 415 -3.38 -4.17 -15.36
N LYS A 416 -2.32 -5.00 -15.38
CA LYS A 416 -1.34 -5.04 -16.48
C LYS A 416 -2.01 -5.50 -17.78
N VAL A 417 -2.77 -6.59 -17.78
CA VAL A 417 -3.46 -7.11 -18.97
C VAL A 417 -4.45 -6.09 -19.54
N ARG A 418 -5.28 -5.46 -18.69
CA ARG A 418 -6.19 -4.37 -19.10
C ARG A 418 -5.45 -3.17 -19.70
N LYS A 419 -4.30 -2.79 -19.14
CA LYS A 419 -3.44 -1.73 -19.71
C LYS A 419 -2.91 -2.11 -21.11
N TYR A 420 -2.48 -3.36 -21.32
CA TYR A 420 -2.02 -3.82 -22.64
C TYR A 420 -3.16 -3.88 -23.67
N GLN A 421 -4.33 -4.40 -23.31
CA GLN A 421 -5.53 -4.36 -24.17
C GLN A 421 -5.88 -2.91 -24.58
N ALA A 422 -5.93 -1.99 -23.61
CA ALA A 422 -6.21 -0.58 -23.88
C ALA A 422 -5.14 0.09 -24.78
N GLN A 423 -3.87 -0.29 -24.65
CA GLN A 423 -2.80 0.17 -25.55
C GLN A 423 -2.98 -0.36 -26.97
N LEU A 424 -3.36 -1.63 -27.15
CA LEU A 424 -3.64 -2.22 -28.47
C LEU A 424 -4.84 -1.53 -29.15
N GLU A 425 -5.93 -1.28 -28.41
CA GLU A 425 -7.09 -0.54 -28.95
C GLU A 425 -6.76 0.93 -29.27
N LYS A 426 -5.92 1.58 -28.45
CA LYS A 426 -5.39 2.92 -28.78
C LYS A 426 -4.57 2.90 -30.07
N GLN A 427 -3.71 1.88 -30.27
CA GLN A 427 -2.95 1.76 -31.52
C GLN A 427 -3.84 1.46 -32.74
N LYS A 428 -4.89 0.63 -32.60
CA LYS A 428 -5.89 0.39 -33.65
C LYS A 428 -6.62 1.69 -34.03
N THR A 429 -7.12 2.44 -33.05
CA THR A 429 -7.83 3.70 -33.29
C THR A 429 -6.93 4.82 -33.82
N GLU A 430 -5.65 4.88 -33.42
CA GLU A 430 -4.69 5.81 -34.03
C GLU A 430 -4.34 5.45 -35.47
N LYS A 431 -4.23 4.16 -35.82
CA LYS A 431 -4.05 3.70 -37.21
C LYS A 431 -5.25 4.08 -38.08
N GLN A 432 -6.48 3.79 -37.64
CA GLN A 432 -7.70 4.22 -38.35
C GLN A 432 -7.79 5.75 -38.48
N LYS A 433 -7.45 6.52 -37.44
CA LYS A 433 -7.43 8.00 -37.51
C LYS A 433 -6.36 8.55 -38.46
N ARG A 434 -5.27 7.82 -38.71
CA ARG A 434 -4.26 8.19 -39.73
C ARG A 434 -4.76 7.88 -41.13
N GLU A 435 -5.38 6.71 -41.36
CA GLU A 435 -6.00 6.36 -42.64
C GLU A 435 -7.13 7.33 -43.03
N LEU A 436 -8.04 7.62 -42.09
CA LEU A 436 -9.13 8.60 -42.31
C LEU A 436 -8.61 10.03 -42.58
N ARG A 437 -7.40 10.37 -42.14
CA ARG A 437 -6.74 11.67 -42.44
C ARG A 437 -6.02 11.71 -43.78
N THR A 438 -5.61 10.57 -44.34
CA THR A 438 -5.08 10.51 -45.71
C THR A 438 -6.19 10.53 -46.75
N THR A 439 -7.36 9.93 -46.48
CA THR A 439 -8.51 9.99 -47.42
C THR A 439 -9.18 11.36 -47.47
N ARG A 440 -9.06 12.19 -46.42
CA ARG A 440 -9.66 13.53 -46.33
C ARG A 440 -8.83 14.67 -46.94
N LYS A 441 -7.73 14.38 -47.64
CA LYS A 441 -6.89 15.38 -48.32
C LYS A 441 -7.15 15.52 -49.82
N THR A 442 -8.13 14.80 -50.37
CA THR A 442 -8.42 14.77 -51.82
C THR A 442 -9.82 15.24 -52.19
N PHE A 443 -10.60 15.75 -51.23
CA PHE A 443 -11.89 16.42 -51.47
C PHE A 443 -12.02 17.62 -50.53
N ASP A 444 -12.75 18.63 -51.01
CA ASP A 444 -13.17 19.88 -50.35
C ASP A 444 -12.29 21.12 -50.65
N GLU A 445 -12.18 21.48 -51.94
CA GLU A 445 -12.38 22.87 -52.35
C GLU A 445 -13.86 23.08 -52.71
N GLU A 446 -14.30 24.35 -52.66
CA GLU A 446 -15.59 24.88 -53.16
C GLU A 446 -16.86 24.60 -52.30
N GLY A 447 -17.81 25.57 -52.22
CA GLY A 447 -19.18 25.30 -51.69
C GLY A 447 -19.74 26.14 -50.52
N ASN A 448 -19.63 27.46 -50.59
CA ASN A 448 -20.23 28.52 -49.76
C ASN A 448 -21.62 28.34 -49.05
N SER A 449 -21.72 28.88 -47.81
CA SER A 449 -22.85 29.63 -47.16
C SER A 449 -24.16 29.02 -46.60
N SER A 450 -24.49 29.47 -45.36
CA SER A 450 -25.82 29.75 -44.74
C SER A 450 -26.84 28.59 -44.49
N SER A 451 -27.67 28.56 -43.43
CA SER A 451 -28.09 29.60 -42.47
C SER A 451 -28.73 29.07 -41.14
N ARG A 452 -28.62 29.89 -40.07
CA ARG A 452 -29.48 30.10 -38.87
C ARG A 452 -30.43 29.01 -38.29
N SER A 453 -30.27 28.73 -36.98
CA SER A 453 -31.19 29.05 -35.85
C SER A 453 -30.91 28.16 -34.60
N SER A 454 -31.49 28.35 -33.41
CA SER A 454 -31.47 29.52 -32.48
C SER A 454 -31.97 29.09 -31.07
N GLY A 455 -31.28 29.50 -29.99
CA GLY A 455 -31.75 29.37 -28.58
C GLY A 455 -31.30 28.10 -27.83
N ILE A 456 -31.13 28.08 -26.50
CA ILE A 456 -31.26 29.10 -25.43
C ILE A 456 -30.23 28.81 -24.29
N THR A 457 -29.96 29.81 -23.44
CA THR A 457 -29.03 29.92 -22.28
C THR A 457 -28.78 28.69 -21.37
N GLY A 458 -27.66 28.57 -20.62
CA GLY A 458 -26.48 29.47 -20.50
C GLY A 458 -25.48 29.08 -19.37
N THR A 459 -24.34 29.81 -19.30
CA THR A 459 -23.32 29.90 -18.20
C THR A 459 -22.68 28.59 -17.66
N THR A 460 -21.35 28.40 -17.58
CA THR A 460 -20.24 29.36 -17.37
C THR A 460 -19.01 29.06 -18.25
N ASN A 461 -18.29 30.14 -18.62
CA ASN A 461 -17.00 30.13 -19.32
C ASN A 461 -15.84 30.18 -18.28
N LYS A 462 -14.57 29.81 -18.54
CA LYS A 462 -13.83 29.64 -19.80
C LYS A 462 -12.60 28.74 -19.54
N LYS A 463 -12.27 27.83 -20.47
CA LYS A 463 -10.96 27.14 -20.53
C LYS A 463 -10.32 27.48 -21.88
N ASP A 464 -9.35 28.38 -21.90
CA ASP A 464 -8.78 28.89 -23.15
C ASP A 464 -7.86 27.87 -23.81
N PHE A 465 -8.34 27.29 -24.92
CA PHE A 465 -7.52 26.56 -25.88
C PHE A 465 -6.67 27.54 -26.68
N THR A 466 -5.46 27.83 -26.21
CA THR A 466 -4.47 28.55 -27.02
C THR A 466 -3.72 27.61 -27.96
N LYS A 467 -3.73 27.98 -29.23
CA LYS A 467 -3.12 27.29 -30.38
C LYS A 467 -1.70 26.78 -30.08
N LEU A 468 -1.46 25.49 -30.29
CA LEU A 468 -0.11 24.91 -30.36
C LEU A 468 0.71 25.61 -31.46
N ARG A 469 1.61 26.51 -31.05
CA ARG A 469 2.64 27.08 -31.91
C ARG A 469 3.90 26.20 -31.89
N PRO A 470 4.65 26.07 -32.99
CA PRO A 470 5.91 25.35 -32.98
C PRO A 470 6.90 26.02 -31.99
N GLY A 471 7.30 25.31 -30.94
CA GLY A 471 8.22 25.88 -29.94
C GLY A 471 8.31 25.18 -28.58
N GLU A 472 7.37 24.30 -28.21
CA GLU A 472 7.39 23.66 -26.88
C GLU A 472 8.67 22.87 -26.58
N LYS A 473 9.28 22.23 -27.58
CA LYS A 473 10.58 21.55 -27.44
C LYS A 473 11.72 22.54 -27.11
N SER A 474 11.70 23.73 -27.69
CA SER A 474 12.68 24.79 -27.39
C SER A 474 12.54 25.27 -25.94
N ARG A 475 11.31 25.47 -25.45
CA ARG A 475 11.09 25.83 -24.03
C ARG A 475 11.59 24.76 -23.05
N LYS A 476 11.37 23.48 -23.36
CA LYS A 476 11.89 22.37 -22.54
C LYS A 476 13.43 22.30 -22.55
N ASN A 477 14.06 22.49 -23.70
CA ASN A 477 15.53 22.55 -23.80
C ASN A 477 16.11 23.78 -23.07
N LEU A 478 15.44 24.94 -23.14
CA LEU A 478 15.85 26.14 -22.41
C LEU A 478 15.71 25.95 -20.88
N GLN A 479 14.67 25.23 -20.43
CA GLN A 479 14.52 24.87 -19.03
C GLN A 479 15.65 23.92 -18.61
N LEU A 480 15.91 22.86 -19.38
CA LEU A 480 17.00 21.92 -19.10
C LEU A 480 18.38 22.60 -19.03
N LEU A 481 18.64 23.57 -19.91
CA LEU A 481 19.86 24.39 -19.87
C LEU A 481 19.96 25.24 -18.59
N LYS A 482 18.84 25.84 -18.15
CA LYS A 482 18.80 26.58 -16.87
C LYS A 482 19.03 25.66 -15.68
N ASP A 483 18.35 24.51 -15.64
CA ASP A 483 18.49 23.53 -14.57
C ASP A 483 19.95 23.01 -14.49
N MET A 484 20.56 22.73 -15.65
CA MET A 484 21.96 22.30 -15.72
C MET A 484 22.95 23.41 -15.33
N GLN A 485 22.67 24.67 -15.69
CA GLN A 485 23.43 25.84 -15.24
C GLN A 485 23.32 26.03 -13.73
N THR A 486 22.13 25.86 -13.15
CA THR A 486 21.91 25.90 -11.69
C THR A 486 22.70 24.81 -10.97
N ILE A 487 22.74 23.59 -11.52
CA ILE A 487 23.59 22.51 -11.00
C ILE A 487 25.07 22.88 -11.10
N GLN A 488 25.53 23.42 -12.24
CA GLN A 488 26.92 23.87 -12.41
C GLN A 488 27.30 24.95 -11.40
N SER A 489 26.47 25.98 -11.20
CA SER A 489 26.72 27.03 -10.21
C SER A 489 26.70 26.49 -8.77
N SER A 490 25.80 25.56 -8.46
CA SER A 490 25.74 24.91 -7.13
C SER A 490 26.92 23.97 -6.86
N LEU A 491 27.52 23.39 -7.89
CA LEU A 491 28.76 22.62 -7.75
C LEU A 491 29.97 23.55 -7.66
N GLN A 492 29.98 24.65 -8.42
CA GLN A 492 31.06 25.64 -8.38
C GLN A 492 31.14 26.38 -7.04
N SER A 493 30.01 26.70 -6.40
CA SER A 493 29.97 27.34 -5.08
C SER A 493 30.50 26.48 -3.93
N ASN A 494 30.65 25.18 -4.15
CA ASN A 494 31.10 24.22 -3.13
C ASN A 494 32.59 23.85 -3.27
N ASN A 495 33.36 24.55 -4.13
CA ASN A 495 34.81 24.44 -4.14
C ASN A 495 35.40 25.17 -2.93
N LEU A 496 35.43 24.47 -1.78
CA LEU A 496 36.42 24.76 -0.75
C LEU A 496 37.81 24.67 -1.38
N SER A 497 38.60 25.74 -1.28
CA SER A 497 40.01 25.68 -1.61
C SER A 497 40.70 24.73 -0.63
N TRP A 498 41.23 23.64 -1.16
CA TRP A 498 42.27 22.89 -0.45
C TRP A 498 43.59 23.61 -0.69
N ASP A 499 43.78 24.72 0.04
CA ASP A 499 45.09 25.36 0.16
C ASP A 499 46.04 24.40 0.88
N TYR A 500 47.29 24.38 0.40
CA TYR A 500 48.32 23.36 0.70
C TYR A 500 49.31 23.85 1.77
#